data_AF-A0A4V6E8Z8-F1
#
_entry.id   AF-A0A4V6E8Z8-F1
#
_cell.length_a   1.000
_cell.length_b   1.000
_cell.length_c   1.000
_cell.angle_alpha   90.00
_cell.angle_beta   90.00
_cell.angle_gamma   90.00
#
_symmetry.space_group_name_H-M   'P 1'
#
loop_
_entity.id
_entity.type
_entity.pdbx_description
1 polymer ?
#
loop_
_entity_poly.entity_id
_entity_poly.type
_entity_poly.pdbx_seq_one_letter_code
_entity_poly.pdbx_strand_id
1 'polypeptide(L)'
;MELLLDNIDAERVVITADHGEAFGEYGFYWHKVACPLPIVRQVPWIETTAEDTGGYEPDGWDKSEKKNETCINERLKALGYAE
;
A
#
# COMPACT_ATOMS: atom_id res chain seq x y z
N MET A 1 1.94 -0.72 -13.17
CA MET A 1 2.46 0.37 -12.33
C MET A 1 2.27 1.71 -13.03
N GLU A 2 2.53 1.78 -14.34
CA GLU A 2 2.22 2.93 -15.22
C GLU A 2 0.81 3.50 -14.97
N LEU A 3 -0.24 2.67 -15.07
CA LEU A 3 -1.61 3.13 -14.80
C LEU A 3 -1.79 3.87 -13.47
N LEU A 4 -1.09 3.47 -12.40
CA LEU A 4 -1.18 4.18 -11.12
C LEU A 4 -0.42 5.50 -11.17
N LEU A 5 0.81 5.49 -11.68
CA LEU A 5 1.70 6.67 -11.72
C LEU A 5 1.21 7.74 -12.71
N ASP A 6 0.45 7.36 -13.72
CA ASP A 6 -0.14 8.27 -14.71
C ASP A 6 -1.48 8.87 -14.24
N ASN A 7 -1.97 8.51 -13.04
CA ASN A 7 -3.27 8.95 -12.52
C ASN A 7 -3.21 9.39 -11.04
N ILE A 8 -2.01 9.78 -10.57
CA ILE A 8 -1.82 10.48 -9.29
C ILE A 8 -0.82 11.62 -9.49
N ASP A 9 -1.06 12.77 -8.86
CA ASP A 9 -0.14 13.91 -8.93
C ASP A 9 0.72 13.99 -7.66
N ALA A 10 2.02 13.69 -7.78
CA ALA A 10 2.93 13.70 -6.64
C ALA A 10 4.42 13.81 -7.04
N GLU A 11 5.11 14.80 -6.46
CA GLU A 11 6.57 14.96 -6.61
C GLU A 11 7.37 13.80 -6.01
N ARG A 12 6.82 13.08 -5.03
CA ARG A 12 7.45 11.91 -4.42
C ARG A 12 6.42 10.82 -4.17
N VAL A 13 6.66 9.68 -4.80
CA VAL A 13 5.92 8.43 -4.61
C VAL A 13 6.87 7.37 -4.07
N VAL A 14 6.43 6.68 -3.03
CA VAL A 14 7.12 5.50 -2.49
C VAL A 14 6.25 4.27 -2.76
N ILE A 15 6.83 3.28 -3.42
CA ILE A 15 6.20 1.99 -3.68
C ILE A 15 6.90 0.93 -2.83
N THR A 16 6.12 0.25 -1.99
CA THR A 16 6.58 -0.79 -1.08
C THR A 16 5.57 -1.94 -1.04
N ALA A 17 5.94 -3.03 -0.37
CA ALA A 17 5.05 -4.14 -0.05
C ALA A 17 4.81 -4.22 1.46
N ASP A 18 3.70 -4.82 1.86
CA ASP A 18 3.39 -5.14 3.26
C ASP A 18 4.25 -6.30 3.78
N HIS A 19 4.53 -7.29 2.92
CA HIS A 19 5.45 -8.38 3.19
C HIS A 19 6.05 -8.99 1.91
N GLY A 20 7.06 -9.85 2.07
CA GLY A 20 7.53 -10.76 1.04
C GLY A 20 6.89 -12.15 1.19
N GLU A 21 7.33 -13.12 0.39
CA GLU A 21 6.76 -14.48 0.38
C GLU A 21 7.90 -15.52 0.39
N ALA A 22 7.79 -16.55 1.24
CA ALA A 22 8.70 -17.68 1.20
C ALA A 22 8.23 -18.74 0.19
N PHE A 23 9.16 -19.33 -0.55
CA PHE A 23 8.91 -20.29 -1.63
C PHE A 23 9.51 -21.68 -1.35
N GLY A 24 9.93 -21.94 -0.12
CA GLY A 24 10.48 -23.22 0.32
C GLY A 24 11.78 -23.10 1.13
N GLU A 25 12.26 -21.88 1.36
CA GLU A 25 13.47 -21.62 2.14
C GLU A 25 13.34 -22.24 3.52
N TYR A 26 14.25 -23.17 3.86
CA TYR A 26 14.22 -23.91 5.12
C TYR A 26 12.87 -24.63 5.40
N GLY A 27 12.12 -24.96 4.35
CA GLY A 27 10.79 -25.57 4.44
C GLY A 27 9.66 -24.59 4.76
N PHE A 28 9.94 -23.29 4.83
CA PHE A 28 8.90 -22.26 4.94
C PHE A 28 8.30 -21.97 3.59
N TYR A 29 6.97 -21.90 3.58
CA TYR A 29 6.17 -21.45 2.45
C TYR A 29 5.23 -20.36 2.94
N TRP A 30 4.89 -19.48 2.02
CA TRP A 30 4.00 -18.36 2.21
C TRP A 30 4.55 -17.28 3.16
N HIS A 31 3.68 -16.42 3.68
CA HIS A 31 4.00 -15.37 4.65
C HIS A 31 3.41 -15.67 6.05
N LYS A 32 3.81 -16.79 6.68
CA LYS A 32 3.26 -17.16 8.00
C LYS A 32 3.41 -16.03 9.03
N VAL A 33 2.39 -15.85 9.87
CA VAL A 33 2.43 -14.89 10.98
C VAL A 33 3.67 -15.14 11.85
N ALA A 34 4.37 -14.05 12.20
CA ALA A 34 5.62 -14.07 12.95
C ALA A 34 6.77 -14.86 12.27
N CYS A 35 6.76 -14.98 10.93
CA CYS A 35 7.87 -15.59 10.20
C CYS A 35 9.19 -14.84 10.50
N PRO A 36 10.26 -15.53 10.93
CA PRO A 36 11.54 -14.90 11.23
C PRO A 36 12.40 -14.69 9.98
N LEU A 37 12.03 -15.29 8.85
CA LEU A 37 12.85 -15.26 7.65
C LEU A 37 12.89 -13.86 7.03
N PRO A 38 14.08 -13.33 6.71
CA PRO A 38 14.22 -12.03 6.05
C PRO A 38 13.42 -11.93 4.75
N ILE A 39 13.29 -13.01 3.98
CA ILE A 39 12.57 -13.01 2.69
C ILE A 39 11.08 -12.67 2.81
N VAL A 40 10.47 -12.85 3.99
CA VAL A 40 9.09 -12.44 4.27
C VAL A 40 9.01 -11.02 4.84
N ARG A 41 10.10 -10.49 5.39
CA ARG A 41 10.12 -9.22 6.16
C ARG A 41 10.80 -8.07 5.45
N GLN A 42 11.74 -8.36 4.56
CA GLN A 42 12.45 -7.36 3.76
C GLN A 42 11.68 -7.15 2.48
N VAL A 43 11.17 -5.94 2.30
CA VAL A 43 10.34 -5.54 1.17
C VAL A 43 11.06 -4.49 0.34
N PRO A 44 10.77 -4.39 -0.96
CA PRO A 44 11.33 -3.33 -1.79
C PRO A 44 10.87 -1.96 -1.28
N TRP A 45 11.75 -0.98 -1.39
CA TRP A 45 11.44 0.44 -1.20
C TRP A 45 11.88 1.18 -2.45
N ILE A 46 10.92 1.56 -3.29
CA ILE A 46 11.19 2.20 -4.58
C ILE A 46 10.68 3.63 -4.50
N GLU A 47 11.57 4.58 -4.72
CA GLU A 47 11.22 6.01 -4.81
C GLU A 47 11.12 6.42 -6.28
N THR A 48 10.05 7.14 -6.61
CA THR A 48 9.76 7.64 -7.96
C THR A 48 8.90 8.91 -7.87
N THR A 49 8.52 9.47 -9.03
CA THR A 49 7.54 10.56 -9.16
C THR A 49 6.30 10.07 -9.91
N ALA A 50 5.23 10.86 -9.92
CA ALA A 50 3.99 10.60 -10.65
C ALA A 50 3.36 11.90 -11.14
N GLU A 51 2.64 11.83 -12.25
CA GLU A 51 1.90 12.95 -12.85
C GLU A 51 0.52 12.44 -13.26
N ASP A 52 -0.55 13.11 -12.80
CA ASP A 52 -1.91 12.77 -13.20
C ASP A 52 -2.19 13.29 -14.62
N THR A 53 -2.29 12.35 -15.57
CA THR A 53 -2.59 12.62 -16.98
C THR A 53 -4.09 12.71 -17.27
N GLY A 54 -4.96 12.36 -16.31
CA GLY A 54 -6.41 12.25 -16.50
C GLY A 54 -6.83 11.13 -17.44
N GLY A 55 -5.97 10.13 -17.68
CA GLY A 55 -6.17 9.07 -18.67
C GLY A 55 -7.07 7.92 -18.20
N TYR A 56 -7.31 7.79 -16.89
CA TYR A 56 -8.10 6.72 -16.32
C TYR A 56 -8.88 7.17 -15.08
N GLU A 57 -10.19 6.95 -15.10
CA GLU A 57 -11.06 7.11 -13.93
C GLU A 57 -11.50 5.71 -13.47
N PRO A 58 -11.20 5.29 -12.22
CA PRO A 58 -11.62 3.99 -11.72
C PRO A 58 -13.15 3.86 -11.64
N ASP A 59 -13.70 2.85 -12.32
CA ASP A 59 -15.11 2.50 -12.21
C ASP A 59 -15.41 1.65 -10.96
N GLY A 60 -16.65 1.73 -10.46
CA GLY A 60 -17.15 0.84 -9.40
C GLY A 60 -16.75 1.24 -7.97
N TRP A 61 -16.12 2.39 -7.78
CA TRP A 61 -15.91 2.97 -6.45
C TRP A 61 -17.08 3.90 -6.09
N ASP A 62 -17.77 3.63 -4.99
CA ASP A 62 -18.81 4.51 -4.49
C ASP A 62 -18.20 5.80 -3.94
N LYS A 63 -18.13 6.84 -4.78
CA LYS A 63 -17.68 8.20 -4.39
C LYS A 63 -18.65 8.88 -3.41
N SER A 64 -19.84 8.30 -3.19
CA SER A 64 -20.86 8.83 -2.29
C SER A 64 -20.72 8.36 -0.84
N GLU A 65 -19.85 7.37 -0.56
CA GLU A 65 -19.39 7.07 0.79
C GLU A 65 -18.56 8.27 1.31
N LYS A 66 -19.27 9.29 1.81
CA LYS A 66 -18.71 10.28 2.73
C LYS A 66 -18.33 9.53 4.00
N LYS A 67 -17.15 8.89 3.99
CA LYS A 67 -16.55 8.38 5.21
C LYS A 67 -16.42 9.56 6.14
N ASN A 68 -17.20 9.53 7.23
CA ASN A 68 -17.21 10.58 8.22
C ASN A 68 -15.77 10.80 8.69
N GLU A 69 -15.25 12.03 8.58
CA GLU A 69 -13.89 12.38 9.00
C GLU A 69 -13.60 11.90 10.43
N THR A 70 -14.61 11.90 11.30
CA THR A 70 -14.51 11.36 12.66
C THR A 70 -14.17 9.86 12.65
N CYS A 71 -14.81 9.06 11.79
CA CYS A 71 -14.55 7.63 11.66
C CYS A 71 -13.14 7.35 11.10
N ILE A 72 -12.68 8.18 10.16
CA ILE A 72 -11.31 8.10 9.63
C ILE A 72 -10.31 8.41 10.74
N ASN A 73 -10.50 9.52 11.47
CA ASN A 73 -9.59 9.93 12.53
C ASN A 73 -9.54 8.91 13.69
N GLU A 74 -10.68 8.36 14.11
CA GLU A 74 -10.72 7.30 15.14
C GLU A 74 -9.95 6.06 14.68
N ARG A 75 -10.12 5.64 13.42
CA ARG A 75 -9.39 4.51 12.86
C ARG A 75 -7.89 4.77 12.77
N LEU A 76 -7.48 5.97 12.36
CA LEU A 76 -6.07 6.36 12.31
C LEU A 76 -5.44 6.41 13.69
N LYS A 77 -6.15 6.92 14.71
CA LYS A 77 -5.70 6.88 16.12
C LYS A 77 -5.54 5.45 16.62
N ALA A 78 -6.51 4.57 16.37
CA ALA A 78 -6.44 3.16 16.77
C ALA A 78 -5.26 2.41 16.14
N LEU A 79 -4.84 2.83 14.95
CA LEU A 79 -3.67 2.30 14.23
C LEU A 79 -2.35 3.01 14.61
N GLY A 80 -2.39 4.07 15.40
CA GLY A 80 -1.21 4.85 15.82
C GLY A 80 -0.69 5.84 14.78
N TYR A 81 -1.50 6.20 13.77
CA TYR A 81 -1.14 7.17 12.73
C TYR A 81 -1.59 8.61 13.02
N ALA A 82 -2.38 8.84 14.08
CA ALA A 82 -2.87 10.15 14.51
C ALA A 82 -3.01 10.22 16.04
N GLU A 83 -2.99 11.44 16.60
CA GLU A 83 -3.20 11.73 18.03
C GLU A 83 -4.65 12.09 18.35
#